data_AF-A0A0A2WR87-F1
#
_entry.id   AF-A0A0A2WR87-F1
#
_cell.length_a   1.000
_cell.length_b   1.000
_cell.length_c   1.000
_cell.angle_alpha   90.00
_cell.angle_beta   90.00
_cell.angle_gamma   90.00
#
_symmetry.space_group_name_H-M   'P 1'
#
loop_
_entity.id
_entity.type
_entity.pdbx_description
1 polymer ?
#
loop_
_entity_poly.entity_id
_entity_poly.type
_entity_poly.pdbx_seq_one_letter_code
_entity_poly.pdbx_strand_id
1 'polypeptide(L)'
;MWVLGMDTATAHLALGLWNGERGVERVLKVDRRHEEKLFPALKDLLAEAGVDKREVRLLAVGLGPGSYTGLRMAIAAGEGMGLGLSAQVVGVSSLLAAAWPHLGPEPLTVAFRLRNGLFYAATYQRLGKEVRVLMLERKVEALPPGPHLLDPPPSGLALAQLGLERGGPVEPVYL
;
A
#
# COMPACT_ATOMS: atom_id res chain seq x y z
N MET A 1 -7.86 5.58 17.29
CA MET A 1 -6.51 5.93 16.80
C MET A 1 -6.58 5.96 15.30
N TRP A 2 -6.02 6.97 14.60
CA TRP A 2 -6.02 6.96 13.14
C TRP A 2 -4.70 6.44 12.57
N VAL A 3 -4.83 5.63 11.52
CA VAL A 3 -3.75 5.09 10.71
C VAL A 3 -3.88 5.66 9.30
N LEU A 4 -2.78 6.18 8.75
CA LEU A 4 -2.69 6.64 7.36
C LEU A 4 -1.90 5.62 6.53
N GLY A 5 -2.55 5.00 5.54
CA GLY A 5 -1.91 4.19 4.52
C GLY A 5 -1.54 5.04 3.29
N MET A 6 -0.34 4.86 2.74
CA MET A 6 0.08 5.50 1.50
C MET A 6 0.97 4.63 0.62
N ASP A 7 0.73 4.67 -0.69
CA ASP A 7 1.55 3.97 -1.67
C ASP A 7 1.66 4.79 -2.97
N THR A 8 2.87 4.84 -3.50
CA THR A 8 3.20 5.45 -4.79
C THR A 8 4.05 4.53 -5.65
N ALA A 9 4.05 3.23 -5.38
CA ALA A 9 4.88 2.23 -6.04
C ALA A 9 4.43 1.91 -7.47
N THR A 10 3.15 2.14 -7.79
CA THR A 10 2.57 1.86 -9.11
C THR A 10 2.29 3.15 -9.88
N ALA A 11 1.52 3.08 -10.97
CA ALA A 11 0.98 4.26 -11.65
C ALA A 11 -0.14 4.96 -10.86
N HIS A 12 -0.42 4.50 -9.65
CA HIS A 12 -1.45 5.03 -8.77
C HIS A 12 -0.83 5.60 -7.50
N LEU A 13 -1.32 6.76 -7.10
CA LEU A 13 -1.22 7.27 -5.74
C LEU A 13 -2.41 6.73 -4.95
N ALA A 14 -2.13 5.90 -3.96
CA ALA A 14 -3.14 5.35 -3.06
C ALA A 14 -2.97 5.95 -1.67
N LEU A 15 -4.06 6.42 -1.07
CA LEU A 15 -4.13 6.95 0.28
C LEU A 15 -5.35 6.37 1.00
N GLY A 16 -5.22 6.05 2.28
CA GLY A 16 -6.35 5.61 3.08
C GLY A 16 -6.21 5.96 4.55
N LEU A 17 -7.34 6.24 5.19
CA LEU A 17 -7.43 6.45 6.63
C LEU A 17 -8.26 5.34 7.25
N TRP A 18 -7.81 4.80 8.38
CA TRP A 18 -8.51 3.77 9.12
C TRP A 18 -8.41 4.03 10.63
N ASN A 19 -9.49 3.84 11.37
CA ASN A 19 -9.47 3.97 12.84
C ASN A 19 -9.81 2.70 13.62
N GLY A 20 -9.98 1.57 12.94
CA GLY A 20 -10.46 0.31 13.53
C GLY A 20 -11.93 0.01 13.26
N GLU A 21 -12.72 1.02 12.90
CA GLU A 21 -14.17 0.90 12.70
C GLU A 21 -14.61 1.44 11.34
N ARG A 22 -14.10 2.62 10.97
CA ARG A 22 -14.39 3.31 9.72
C ARG A 22 -13.11 3.68 9.00
N GLY A 23 -13.22 3.79 7.67
CA GLY A 23 -12.14 4.28 6.84
C GLY A 23 -12.63 4.92 5.57
N VAL A 24 -11.74 5.73 4.99
CA VAL A 24 -11.92 6.38 3.69
C VAL A 24 -10.69 6.12 2.86
N GLU A 25 -10.88 6.03 1.55
CA GLU A 25 -9.80 5.76 0.60
C GLU A 25 -9.85 6.73 -0.56
N ARG A 26 -8.67 7.06 -1.08
CA ARG A 26 -8.52 7.78 -2.33
C ARG A 26 -7.41 7.14 -3.16
N VAL A 27 -7.78 6.67 -4.34
CA VAL A 27 -6.84 6.14 -5.35
C VAL A 27 -6.90 7.03 -6.58
N LEU A 28 -5.76 7.58 -6.97
CA LEU A 28 -5.63 8.45 -8.12
C LEU A 28 -4.64 7.82 -9.10
N LYS A 29 -5.03 7.68 -10.36
CA LYS A 29 -4.05 7.35 -11.41
C LYS A 29 -3.19 8.59 -11.69
N VAL A 30 -1.89 8.46 -11.49
CA VAL A 30 -0.92 9.54 -11.63
C VAL A 30 0.18 9.08 -12.59
N ASP A 31 -0.02 9.31 -13.89
CA ASP A 31 0.95 8.86 -14.91
C ASP A 31 2.31 9.58 -14.77
N ARG A 32 2.34 10.83 -14.24
CA ARG A 32 3.54 11.62 -13.90
C ARG A 32 3.23 12.60 -12.76
N ARG A 33 4.25 13.01 -12.00
CA ARG A 33 4.21 14.04 -10.92
C ARG A 33 3.42 13.62 -9.68
N HIS A 34 3.80 12.49 -9.07
CA HIS A 34 3.21 12.02 -7.82
C HIS A 34 3.44 13.04 -6.68
N GLU A 35 4.57 13.75 -6.73
CA GLU A 35 5.06 14.71 -5.74
C GLU A 35 4.16 15.93 -5.64
N GLU A 36 3.58 16.35 -6.76
CA GLU A 36 2.62 17.46 -6.83
C GLU A 36 1.23 17.05 -6.33
N LYS A 37 0.91 15.75 -6.32
CA LYS A 37 -0.43 15.23 -6.03
C LYS A 37 -0.59 14.67 -4.63
N LEU A 38 0.49 14.18 -4.03
CA LEU A 38 0.45 13.50 -2.73
C LEU A 38 -0.17 14.36 -1.62
N PHE A 39 0.44 15.50 -1.30
CA PHE A 39 -0.02 16.33 -0.19
C PHE A 39 -1.39 17.00 -0.42
N PRO A 40 -1.73 17.47 -1.65
CA PRO A 40 -3.09 17.92 -1.93
C PRO A 40 -4.14 16.81 -1.75
N ALA A 41 -3.89 15.60 -2.28
CA ALA A 41 -4.82 14.48 -2.13
C ALA A 41 -4.97 14.04 -0.67
N LEU A 42 -3.88 14.08 0.11
CA LEU A 42 -3.91 13.81 1.54
C LEU A 42 -4.72 14.84 2.31
N LYS A 43 -4.56 16.14 2.00
CA LYS A 43 -5.35 17.21 2.62
C LYS A 43 -6.84 16.99 2.39
N ASP A 44 -7.22 16.66 1.16
CA ASP A 44 -8.61 16.40 0.81
C ASP A 44 -9.16 15.16 1.52
N LEU A 45 -8.37 14.07 1.60
CA LEU A 45 -8.76 12.85 2.31
C LEU A 45 -8.99 13.10 3.81
N LEU A 46 -8.11 13.86 4.46
CA LEU A 46 -8.26 14.25 5.86
C LEU A 46 -9.51 15.12 6.08
N ALA A 47 -9.77 16.07 5.18
CA ALA A 47 -10.95 16.92 5.23
C ALA A 47 -12.24 16.12 5.04
N GLU A 48 -12.27 15.19 4.09
CA GLU A 48 -13.38 14.27 3.84
C GLU A 48 -13.68 13.39 5.06
N ALA A 49 -12.63 12.91 5.74
CA ALA A 49 -12.77 12.13 6.97
C ALA A 49 -13.15 12.97 8.20
N GLY A 50 -13.01 14.30 8.13
CA GLY A 50 -13.12 15.20 9.27
C GLY A 50 -12.06 14.93 10.35
N VAL A 51 -10.83 14.59 9.94
CA VAL A 51 -9.73 14.18 10.83
C VAL A 51 -8.61 15.21 10.81
N ASP A 52 -8.16 15.65 11.99
CA ASP A 52 -6.93 16.43 12.10
C ASP A 52 -5.72 15.50 11.90
N LYS A 53 -4.74 15.92 11.09
CA LYS A 53 -3.51 15.17 10.85
C LYS A 53 -2.78 14.76 12.14
N ARG A 54 -2.93 15.51 13.24
CA ARG A 54 -2.35 15.21 14.57
C ARG A 54 -3.00 14.02 15.26
N GLU A 55 -4.16 13.56 14.78
CA GLU A 55 -4.80 12.35 15.27
C GLU A 55 -4.22 11.07 14.64
N VAL A 56 -3.44 11.20 13.57
CA VAL A 56 -2.71 10.11 12.95
C VAL A 56 -1.55 9.70 13.85
N ARG A 57 -1.56 8.45 14.31
CA ARG A 57 -0.51 7.90 15.21
C ARG A 57 0.37 6.86 14.55
N LEU A 58 -0.04 6.36 13.38
CA LEU A 58 0.71 5.38 12.60
C LEU A 58 0.57 5.68 11.11
N LEU A 59 1.68 5.59 10.39
CA LEU A 59 1.75 5.67 8.94
C LEU A 59 2.18 4.31 8.38
N ALA A 60 1.37 3.74 7.50
CA ALA A 60 1.67 2.51 6.79
C ALA A 60 2.09 2.85 5.36
N VAL A 61 3.36 2.65 5.03
CA VAL A 61 3.91 2.98 3.72
C VAL A 61 4.10 1.74 2.86
N GLY A 62 3.75 1.83 1.58
CA GLY A 62 4.03 0.81 0.58
C GLY A 62 5.53 0.63 0.34
N LEU A 63 6.04 -0.60 0.53
CA LEU A 63 7.44 -0.96 0.30
C LEU A 63 7.70 -1.56 -1.10
N GLY A 64 6.71 -1.49 -1.99
CA GLY A 64 6.75 -2.14 -3.29
C GLY A 64 6.30 -3.61 -3.22
N PRO A 65 6.62 -4.38 -4.26
CA PRO A 65 7.46 -4.03 -5.42
C PRO A 65 6.82 -2.99 -6.36
N GLY A 66 7.63 -2.28 -7.13
CA GLY A 66 7.15 -1.24 -8.05
C GLY A 66 8.25 -0.30 -8.57
N SER A 67 7.85 0.90 -8.99
CA SER A 67 8.74 1.96 -9.45
C SER A 67 9.64 2.46 -8.32
N TYR A 68 10.95 2.41 -8.52
CA TYR A 68 11.95 2.87 -7.54
C TYR A 68 11.73 4.32 -7.07
N THR A 69 11.45 5.23 -8.01
CA THR A 69 11.11 6.62 -7.70
C THR A 69 9.85 6.67 -6.84
N GLY A 70 8.85 5.87 -7.20
CA GLY A 70 7.59 5.76 -6.48
C GLY A 70 7.75 5.29 -5.03
N LEU A 71 8.48 4.20 -4.80
CA LEU A 71 8.74 3.67 -3.45
C LEU A 71 9.39 4.72 -2.56
N ARG A 72 10.45 5.38 -3.04
CA ARG A 72 11.18 6.40 -2.27
C ARG A 72 10.31 7.58 -1.87
N MET A 73 9.33 7.94 -2.71
CA MET A 73 8.41 9.03 -2.39
C MET A 73 7.47 8.69 -1.24
N ALA A 74 6.83 7.51 -1.25
CA ALA A 74 5.97 7.08 -0.14
C ALA A 74 6.76 6.96 1.16
N ILE A 75 7.95 6.34 1.12
CA ILE A 75 8.80 6.17 2.29
C ILE A 75 9.24 7.54 2.84
N ALA A 76 9.81 8.41 2.01
CA ALA A 76 10.29 9.72 2.47
C ALA A 76 9.14 10.61 3.00
N ALA A 77 7.97 10.60 2.35
CA ALA A 77 6.81 11.33 2.83
C ALA A 77 6.30 10.76 4.16
N GLY A 78 6.21 9.43 4.28
CA GLY A 78 5.79 8.75 5.50
C GLY A 78 6.73 9.00 6.67
N GLU A 79 8.06 8.88 6.47
CA GLU A 79 9.07 9.17 7.49
C GLU A 79 9.06 10.65 7.90
N GLY A 80 9.02 11.57 6.93
CA GLY A 80 8.96 13.01 7.21
C GLY A 80 7.71 13.41 8.00
N MET A 81 6.55 12.84 7.64
CA MET A 81 5.32 13.02 8.41
C MET A 81 5.38 12.35 9.77
N GLY A 82 5.93 11.14 9.86
CA GLY A 82 6.11 10.41 11.12
C GLY A 82 6.93 11.21 12.12
N LEU A 83 8.04 11.79 11.67
CA LEU A 83 8.86 12.70 12.46
C LEU A 83 8.07 13.94 12.92
N GLY A 84 7.38 14.61 11.99
CA GLY A 84 6.64 15.84 12.27
C GLY A 84 5.40 15.64 13.16
N LEU A 85 4.79 14.46 13.13
CA LEU A 85 3.58 14.11 13.89
C LEU A 85 3.88 13.28 15.15
N SER A 86 5.14 12.90 15.38
CA SER A 86 5.51 11.90 16.39
C SER A 86 4.70 10.60 16.26
N ALA A 87 4.54 10.15 15.02
CA ALA A 87 3.77 8.96 14.66
C ALA A 87 4.71 7.83 14.24
N GLN A 88 4.32 6.59 14.53
CA GLN A 88 5.06 5.41 14.09
C GLN A 88 4.96 5.26 12.58
N VAL A 89 6.01 4.73 11.94
CA VAL A 89 6.01 4.42 10.51
C VAL A 89 6.34 2.95 10.35
N VAL A 90 5.50 2.26 9.56
CA VAL A 90 5.62 0.81 9.31
C VAL A 90 5.52 0.54 7.81
N GLY A 91 6.21 -0.49 7.36
CA GLY A 91 6.21 -0.92 5.97
C GLY A 91 5.14 -1.96 5.68
N VAL A 92 4.49 -1.87 4.52
CA VAL A 92 3.52 -2.85 4.03
C VAL A 92 3.80 -3.16 2.56
N SER A 93 3.63 -4.41 2.15
CA SER A 93 3.75 -4.79 0.74
C SER A 93 2.65 -4.15 -0.11
N SER A 94 3.07 -3.54 -1.22
CA SER A 94 2.18 -2.97 -2.23
C SER A 94 1.36 -4.04 -2.95
N LEU A 95 1.93 -5.22 -3.21
CA LEU A 95 1.21 -6.34 -3.83
C LEU A 95 0.13 -6.87 -2.88
N LEU A 96 0.46 -7.05 -1.60
CA LEU A 96 -0.50 -7.48 -0.61
C LEU A 96 -1.63 -6.45 -0.45
N ALA A 97 -1.28 -5.16 -0.38
CA ALA A 97 -2.27 -4.09 -0.32
C ALA A 97 -3.19 -4.05 -1.54
N ALA A 98 -2.67 -4.32 -2.74
CA ALA A 98 -3.47 -4.40 -3.96
C ALA A 98 -4.36 -5.65 -4.00
N ALA A 99 -3.90 -6.77 -3.45
CA ALA A 99 -4.68 -8.00 -3.39
C ALA A 99 -5.77 -7.97 -2.32
N TRP A 100 -5.52 -7.28 -1.21
CA TRP A 100 -6.33 -7.33 0.02
C TRP A 100 -7.85 -7.19 -0.17
N PRO A 101 -8.36 -6.25 -1.00
CA PRO A 101 -9.81 -6.10 -1.21
C PRO A 101 -10.44 -7.30 -1.93
N HIS A 102 -9.63 -8.10 -2.61
CA HIS A 102 -10.05 -9.22 -3.46
C HIS A 102 -9.79 -10.59 -2.82
N LEU A 103 -9.13 -10.64 -1.66
CA LEU A 103 -8.80 -11.91 -1.02
C LEU A 103 -10.04 -12.57 -0.41
N GLY A 104 -10.22 -13.84 -0.77
CA GLY A 104 -11.20 -14.74 -0.20
C GLY A 104 -10.57 -16.11 0.12
N PRO A 105 -11.40 -17.14 0.31
CA PRO A 105 -10.91 -18.48 0.65
C PRO A 105 -10.20 -19.15 -0.53
N GLU A 106 -10.32 -18.65 -1.76
CA GLU A 106 -9.61 -19.18 -2.91
C GLU A 106 -8.24 -18.49 -3.10
N PRO A 107 -7.21 -19.23 -3.55
CA PRO A 107 -5.94 -18.63 -3.95
C PRO A 107 -6.12 -17.57 -5.04
N LEU A 108 -5.48 -16.41 -4.84
CA LEU A 108 -5.46 -15.32 -5.80
C LEU A 108 -4.02 -14.88 -6.06
N THR A 109 -3.60 -14.94 -7.33
CA THR A 109 -2.35 -14.34 -7.76
C THR A 109 -2.57 -12.87 -8.07
N VAL A 110 -1.74 -11.99 -7.50
CA VAL A 110 -1.69 -10.58 -7.89
C VAL A 110 -0.35 -10.32 -8.56
N ALA A 111 -0.35 -9.47 -9.59
CA ALA A 111 0.87 -9.15 -10.30
C ALA A 111 0.92 -7.69 -10.75
N PHE A 112 2.12 -7.10 -10.70
CA PHE A 112 2.47 -5.84 -11.35
C PHE A 112 3.40 -6.14 -12.54
N ARG A 113 3.05 -5.63 -13.72
CA ARG A 113 3.80 -5.81 -14.95
C ARG A 113 5.04 -4.92 -14.98
N LEU A 114 6.17 -5.49 -15.39
CA LEU A 114 7.41 -4.76 -15.67
C LEU A 114 7.52 -4.43 -17.16
N ARG A 115 8.36 -3.44 -17.48
CA ARG A 115 8.60 -3.00 -18.87
C ARG A 115 9.23 -4.07 -19.77
N ASN A 116 9.93 -5.05 -19.20
CA ASN A 116 10.59 -6.13 -19.92
C ASN A 116 9.70 -7.38 -20.11
N GLY A 117 8.38 -7.26 -19.90
CA GLY A 117 7.44 -8.37 -20.05
C GLY A 117 7.39 -9.33 -18.87
N LEU A 118 8.20 -9.10 -17.82
CA LEU A 118 8.15 -9.87 -16.57
C LEU A 118 7.08 -9.31 -15.63
N PHE A 119 6.85 -10.02 -14.52
CA PHE A 119 5.90 -9.61 -13.48
C PHE A 119 6.56 -9.67 -12.11
N TYR A 120 6.25 -8.71 -11.25
CA TYR A 120 6.32 -8.94 -9.81
C TYR A 120 5.00 -9.59 -9.43
N ALA A 121 5.03 -10.77 -8.81
CA ALA A 121 3.83 -11.51 -8.47
C ALA A 121 3.92 -12.16 -7.09
N ALA A 122 2.76 -12.36 -6.48
CA ALA A 122 2.57 -13.14 -5.27
C ALA A 122 1.20 -13.82 -5.31
N THR A 123 1.06 -14.92 -4.57
CA THR A 123 -0.23 -15.62 -4.44
C THR A 123 -0.63 -15.65 -2.99
N TYR A 124 -1.82 -15.14 -2.70
CA TYR A 124 -2.36 -15.03 -1.36
C TYR A 124 -3.70 -15.74 -1.26
N GLN A 125 -4.07 -16.11 -0.04
CA GLN A 125 -5.38 -16.63 0.31
C GLN A 125 -5.78 -16.02 1.66
N ARG A 126 -7.05 -15.67 1.85
CA ARG A 126 -7.55 -15.14 3.12
C ARG A 126 -8.65 -16.02 3.70
N LEU A 127 -8.38 -16.57 4.88
CA LEU A 127 -9.33 -17.37 5.66
C LEU A 127 -9.71 -16.58 6.92
N GLY A 128 -10.85 -15.88 6.86
CA GLY A 128 -11.23 -14.94 7.91
C GLY A 128 -10.24 -13.78 8.00
N LYS A 129 -9.55 -13.64 9.14
CA LYS A 129 -8.50 -12.63 9.35
C LYS A 129 -7.10 -13.12 8.98
N GLU A 130 -6.91 -14.42 8.81
CA GLU A 130 -5.60 -15.00 8.49
C GLU A 130 -5.34 -14.86 6.99
N VAL A 131 -4.18 -14.30 6.63
CA VAL A 131 -3.71 -14.31 5.24
C VAL A 131 -2.51 -15.21 5.11
N ARG A 132 -2.67 -16.21 4.23
CA ARG A 132 -1.63 -17.15 3.85
C ARG A 132 -0.95 -16.67 2.59
N VAL A 133 0.38 -16.71 2.62
CA VAL A 133 1.21 -16.46 1.43
C VAL A 133 1.54 -17.81 0.82
N LEU A 134 0.90 -18.12 -0.31
CA LEU A 134 1.08 -19.38 -1.03
C LEU A 134 2.24 -19.30 -2.03
N MET A 135 2.50 -18.11 -2.56
CA MET A 135 3.71 -17.79 -3.31
C MET A 135 4.25 -16.46 -2.82
N LEU A 136 5.48 -16.47 -2.30
CA LEU A 136 6.18 -15.26 -1.88
C LEU A 136 6.35 -14.30 -3.07
N GLU A 137 6.41 -13.01 -2.74
CA GLU A 137 6.67 -11.95 -3.71
C GLU A 137 7.98 -12.20 -4.44
N ARG A 138 7.90 -12.31 -5.76
CA ARG A 138 9.07 -12.53 -6.61
C ARG A 138 8.83 -12.05 -8.02
N LYS A 139 9.92 -11.88 -8.75
CA LYS A 139 9.87 -11.69 -10.20
C LYS A 139 9.58 -13.04 -10.88
N VAL A 140 8.63 -13.07 -11.81
CA VAL A 140 8.26 -14.25 -12.60
C VAL A 140 8.19 -13.89 -14.09
N GLU A 141 8.45 -14.88 -14.95
CA GLU A 141 8.32 -14.76 -16.40
C GLU A 141 6.88 -14.99 -16.88
N ALA A 142 6.15 -15.85 -16.16
CA ALA A 142 4.75 -16.14 -16.40
C ALA A 142 4.00 -16.25 -15.07
N LEU A 143 2.71 -15.90 -15.07
CA LEU A 143 1.86 -16.06 -13.91
C LEU A 143 1.53 -17.55 -13.71
N PRO A 144 1.47 -18.03 -12.45
CA PRO A 144 0.98 -19.36 -12.15
C PRO A 144 -0.46 -19.55 -12.64
N PRO A 145 -0.90 -20.80 -12.89
CA PRO A 145 -2.27 -21.09 -13.28
C PRO A 145 -3.24 -20.72 -12.15
N GLY A 146 -4.44 -20.28 -12.53
CA GLY A 146 -5.51 -19.92 -11.59
C GLY A 146 -5.98 -18.46 -11.71
N PRO A 147 -6.85 -18.04 -10.78
CA PRO A 147 -7.34 -16.66 -10.73
C PRO A 147 -6.19 -15.68 -10.53
N HIS A 148 -6.15 -14.64 -11.34
CA HIS A 148 -5.14 -13.59 -11.18
C HIS A 148 -5.72 -12.19 -11.40
N LEU A 149 -5.14 -11.22 -10.70
CA LEU A 149 -5.30 -9.79 -10.93
C LEU A 149 -4.01 -9.22 -11.48
N LEU A 150 -4.12 -8.48 -12.58
CA LEU A 150 -3.00 -7.85 -13.23
C LEU A 150 -3.10 -6.33 -13.12
N ASP A 151 -2.05 -5.72 -12.61
CA ASP A 151 -1.91 -4.29 -12.36
C ASP A 151 -3.06 -3.66 -11.53
N PRO A 152 -3.63 -4.33 -10.49
CA PRO A 152 -4.58 -3.65 -9.62
C PRO A 152 -3.89 -2.51 -8.87
N PRO A 153 -4.55 -1.36 -8.64
CA PRO A 153 -3.98 -0.33 -7.78
C PRO A 153 -3.81 -0.87 -6.36
N PRO A 154 -2.73 -0.53 -5.64
CA PRO A 154 -2.65 -0.73 -4.20
C PRO A 154 -3.81 -0.04 -3.50
N SER A 155 -4.38 -0.67 -2.48
CA SER A 155 -5.41 -0.05 -1.64
C SER A 155 -4.77 0.71 -0.48
N GLY A 156 -5.05 2.01 -0.41
CA GLY A 156 -4.70 2.88 0.70
C GLY A 156 -5.34 2.43 2.01
N LEU A 157 -6.58 1.97 1.95
CA LEU A 157 -7.29 1.45 3.13
C LEU A 157 -6.67 0.12 3.60
N ALA A 158 -6.34 -0.77 2.67
CA ALA A 158 -5.66 -2.02 2.98
C ALA A 158 -4.30 -1.79 3.65
N LEU A 159 -3.49 -0.83 3.16
CA LEU A 159 -2.24 -0.44 3.80
C LEU A 159 -2.47 -0.04 5.26
N ALA A 160 -3.46 0.81 5.52
CA ALA A 160 -3.76 1.28 6.86
C ALA A 160 -4.21 0.13 7.79
N GLN A 161 -5.03 -0.81 7.29
CA GLN A 161 -5.45 -1.99 8.04
C GLN A 161 -4.28 -2.93 8.34
N LEU A 162 -3.49 -3.26 7.32
CA LEU A 162 -2.34 -4.16 7.42
C LEU A 162 -1.24 -3.59 8.33
N GLY A 163 -0.99 -2.28 8.27
CA GLY A 163 -0.01 -1.61 9.11
C GLY A 163 -0.35 -1.70 10.60
N LEU A 164 -1.64 -1.67 10.95
CA LEU A 164 -2.11 -1.83 12.33
C LEU A 164 -1.91 -3.26 12.84
N GLU A 165 -2.09 -4.26 11.97
CA GLU A 165 -2.02 -5.68 12.34
C GLU A 165 -0.59 -6.26 12.34
N ARG A 166 0.33 -5.68 11.55
CA ARG A 166 1.62 -6.30 11.22
C ARG A 166 2.87 -5.47 11.54
N GLY A 167 2.73 -4.26 12.10
CA GLY A 167 3.80 -3.26 12.14
C GLY A 167 5.10 -3.66 12.86
N GLY A 168 6.14 -4.00 12.08
CA GLY A 168 7.55 -3.83 12.44
C GLY A 168 8.10 -2.51 11.87
N PRO A 169 9.29 -2.04 12.31
CA PRO A 169 9.87 -0.79 11.80
C PRO A 169 10.05 -0.86 10.27
N VAL A 170 9.99 0.29 9.60
CA VAL A 170 10.47 0.39 8.20
C VAL A 170 11.95 0.05 8.20
N GLU A 171 12.30 -1.15 7.75
CA GLU A 171 13.69 -1.43 7.39
C GLU A 171 14.01 -0.64 6.12
N PRO A 172 15.13 0.09 6.06
CA PRO A 172 15.52 0.82 4.88
C PRO A 172 15.71 -0.17 3.73
N VAL A 173 14.72 -0.24 2.84
CA VAL A 173 14.88 -0.90 1.56
C VAL A 173 15.76 0.06 0.75
N TYR A 174 17.07 -0.15 0.83
CA TYR A 174 18.15 0.59 0.16
C TYR A 174 18.60 1.92 0.81
N LEU A 175 19.15 1.83 2.03
CA LEU A 175 20.31 2.64 2.42
C LEU A 175 21.58 1.77 2.35
#